data_AF-A0A920HXX9-F1
#
_entry.id   AF-A0A920HXX9-F1
#
_cell.length_a   1.000
_cell.length_b   1.000
_cell.length_c   1.000
_cell.angle_alpha   90.00
_cell.angle_beta   90.00
_cell.angle_gamma   90.00
#
_symmetry.space_group_name_H-M   'P 1'
#
loop_
_entity.id
_entity.type
_entity.pdbx_description
1 polymer ?
#
loop_
_entity_poly.entity_id
_entity_poly.type
_entity_poly.pdbx_seq_one_letter_code
_entity_poly.pdbx_strand_id
1 'polypeptide(L)' 'MNDIIEHRSGVRAMALSKDGSIIDDFKVVKTKNNIHVLNAPSPAATACLSIGEFITNEAKLQFKL' A
#
# COMPACT_ATOMS: atom_id res chain seq x y z
N MET A 1 -6.30 -22.79 30.94
CA MET A 1 -6.96 -22.61 29.61
C MET A 1 -7.50 -21.19 29.50
N ASN A 2 -6.67 -20.17 29.77
CA ASN A 2 -6.97 -18.74 29.60
C ASN A 2 -5.84 -18.03 28.82
N ASP A 3 -4.86 -18.79 28.31
CA ASP A 3 -3.66 -18.27 27.66
C ASP A 3 -3.94 -17.74 26.24
N ILE A 4 -5.11 -18.09 25.69
CA ILE A 4 -5.58 -17.61 24.39
C ILE A 4 -6.99 -17.08 24.59
N ILE A 5 -7.19 -15.83 24.16
CA ILE A 5 -8.48 -15.16 24.07
C ILE A 5 -8.75 -14.76 22.63
N GLU A 6 -10.01 -14.55 22.29
CA GLU A 6 -10.39 -14.10 20.95
C GLU A 6 -9.74 -12.76 20.61
N HIS A 7 -9.33 -12.61 19.35
CA HIS A 7 -8.76 -11.37 18.83
C HIS A 7 -9.16 -11.16 17.38
N ARG A 8 -8.99 -9.93 16.90
CA ARG A 8 -9.29 -9.58 15.51
C ARG A 8 -8.29 -10.24 14.55
N SER A 9 -8.80 -10.70 13.41
CA SER A 9 -7.98 -11.07 12.26
C SER A 9 -7.86 -9.89 11.28
N GLY A 10 -6.82 -9.90 10.45
CA GLY A 10 -6.60 -8.90 9.42
C GLY A 10 -5.89 -9.48 8.21
N VAL A 11 -6.21 -8.97 7.03
CA VAL A 11 -5.57 -9.36 5.75
C VAL A 11 -4.70 -8.21 5.27
N ARG A 12 -3.48 -8.52 4.85
CA ARG A 12 -2.59 -7.55 4.20
C ARG A 12 -2.91 -7.52 2.71
N ALA A 13 -3.17 -6.32 2.18
CA ALA A 13 -3.19 -6.12 0.74
C ALA A 13 -1.75 -6.17 0.23
N MET A 14 -1.36 -7.31 -0.35
CA MET A 14 -0.02 -7.54 -0.90
C MET A 14 -0.11 -7.77 -2.40
N ALA A 15 0.76 -7.13 -3.17
CA ALA A 15 0.81 -7.35 -4.61
C ALA A 15 1.61 -8.62 -4.93
N LEU A 16 1.04 -9.45 -5.80
CA LEU A 16 1.71 -10.60 -6.39
C LEU A 16 2.13 -10.26 -7.83
N SER A 17 3.39 -10.54 -8.14
CA SER A 17 3.91 -10.45 -9.50
C SER A 17 3.38 -11.58 -10.37
N LYS A 18 3.53 -11.44 -11.69
CA LYS A 18 3.05 -12.44 -12.67
C LYS A 18 3.74 -13.81 -12.53
N ASP A 19 4.94 -13.84 -11.96
CA ASP A 19 5.72 -15.04 -11.67
C ASP A 19 5.40 -15.66 -10.30
N GLY A 20 4.45 -15.08 -9.56
CA GLY A 20 4.07 -15.54 -8.22
C GLY A 20 4.95 -15.01 -7.09
N SER A 21 5.92 -14.14 -7.37
CA SER A 21 6.70 -13.48 -6.31
C SER A 21 5.88 -12.39 -5.60
N ILE A 22 6.05 -12.27 -4.29
CA ILE A 22 5.46 -11.17 -3.51
C ILE A 22 6.29 -9.91 -3.76
N ILE A 23 5.61 -8.79 -4.03
CA ILE A 23 6.27 -7.50 -4.07
C ILE A 23 6.37 -6.99 -2.63
N ASP A 24 7.59 -6.90 -2.09
CA ASP A 24 7.81 -6.44 -0.72
C ASP A 24 7.84 -4.91 -0.58
N ASP A 25 8.23 -4.20 -1.65
CA ASP A 25 8.39 -2.75 -1.66
C ASP A 25 7.12 -1.97 -2.01
N PHE A 26 7.15 -0.66 -1.76
CA PHE A 26 6.09 0.26 -2.17
C PHE A 26 5.89 0.22 -3.69
N LYS A 27 4.69 -0.13 -4.15
CA LYS A 27 4.36 -0.22 -5.57
C LYS A 27 3.19 0.68 -5.91
N VAL A 28 3.45 1.67 -6.76
CA VAL A 28 2.43 2.56 -7.31
C VAL A 28 2.41 2.45 -8.84
N VAL A 29 1.23 2.42 -9.42
CA VAL A 29 1.01 2.42 -10.87
C VAL A 29 0.08 3.57 -11.23
N LYS A 30 0.44 4.30 -12.27
CA LYS A 30 -0.29 5.47 -12.74
C LYS A 30 -0.92 5.22 -14.09
N THR A 31 -2.16 5.65 -14.25
CA THR A 31 -2.86 5.72 -15.54
C THR A 31 -3.38 7.14 -15.74
N LYS A 32 -3.89 7.48 -16.93
CA LYS A 32 -4.32 8.86 -17.27
C LYS A 32 -5.12 9.56 -16.17
N ASN A 33 -6.05 8.83 -15.54
CA ASN A 33 -6.99 9.40 -14.57
C ASN A 33 -6.90 8.74 -13.18
N ASN A 34 -5.93 7.84 -12.93
CA ASN A 34 -5.86 7.10 -11.67
C ASN A 34 -4.42 6.94 -11.18
N ILE A 35 -4.30 6.83 -9.86
CA ILE A 35 -3.08 6.41 -9.16
C ILE A 35 -3.47 5.20 -8.32
N HIS A 36 -2.86 4.05 -8.60
CA HIS A 36 -3.11 2.79 -7.92
C HIS A 36 -1.95 2.48 -6.97
N VAL A 37 -2.23 2.42 -5.68
CA VAL A 37 -1.29 1.87 -4.69
C VAL A 37 -1.50 0.37 -4.62
N LEU A 38 -0.59 -0.39 -5.22
CA LEU A 38 -0.69 -1.84 -5.32
C LEU A 38 -0.05 -2.55 -4.13
N ASN A 39 0.98 -1.95 -3.53
CA ASN A 39 1.62 -2.48 -2.33
C ASN A 39 2.17 -1.33 -1.48
N ALA A 40 2.13 -1.49 -0.15
CA ALA A 40 2.72 -0.57 0.81
C ALA A 40 3.67 -1.31 1.75
N PRO A 41 4.89 -0.77 1.99
CA PRO A 41 5.90 -1.45 2.79
C PRO A 41 5.47 -1.52 4.26
N SER A 42 5.96 -2.52 4.98
CA SER A 42 5.64 -2.70 6.39
C SER A 42 6.52 -1.83 7.31
N PRO A 43 5.96 -1.24 8.39
CA PRO A 43 4.54 -1.14 8.69
C PRO A 43 3.93 0.05 7.94
N ALA A 44 2.99 -0.22 7.03
CA ALA A 44 2.34 0.82 6.22
C ALA A 44 1.60 1.85 7.09
N ALA A 45 1.08 1.42 8.25
CA ALA A 45 0.46 2.30 9.22
C ALA A 45 1.44 3.33 9.79
N THR A 46 2.70 2.95 10.04
CA THR A 46 3.73 3.85 10.55
C THR A 46 4.20 4.82 9.47
N ALA A 47 4.35 4.36 8.22
CA ALA A 47 4.80 5.17 7.10
C ALA A 47 3.66 5.93 6.37
N CYS A 48 2.44 5.93 6.92
CA CYS A 48 1.24 6.36 6.18
C CYS A 48 1.29 7.83 5.74
N LEU A 49 1.90 8.71 6.54
CA LEU A 49 2.03 10.13 6.19
C LEU A 49 3.00 10.35 5.03
N SER A 50 4.19 9.73 5.07
CA SER A 50 5.16 9.81 3.98
C SER A 50 4.62 9.20 2.68
N ILE A 51 3.86 8.10 2.77
CA ILE A 51 3.16 7.51 1.62
C ILE A 51 2.10 8.49 1.09
N GLY A 52 1.34 9.14 1.96
CA GLY A 52 0.33 10.14 1.59
C GLY A 52 0.94 11.37 0.90
N GLU A 53 2.07 11.87 1.40
CA GLU A 53 2.82 12.98 0.78
C GLU A 53 3.29 12.60 -0.63
N PHE A 54 3.86 11.40 -0.79
CA PHE A 54 4.25 10.89 -2.10
C PHE A 54 3.06 10.86 -3.07
N ILE A 55 1.94 10.25 -2.67
CA ILE A 55 0.73 10.14 -3.52
C ILE A 55 0.19 11.53 -3.89
N THR A 56 0.20 12.48 -2.94
CA THR A 56 -0.26 13.85 -3.18
C THR A 56 0.61 14.56 -4.20
N ASN A 57 1.93 14.41 -4.13
CA ASN A 57 2.85 14.99 -5.10
C ASN A 57 2.66 14.38 -6.49
N GLU A 58 2.50 13.07 -6.58
CA GLU A 58 2.18 12.39 -7.84
C GLU A 58 0.85 12.87 -8.45
N ALA A 59 -0.17 13.10 -7.61
CA ALA A 59 -1.46 13.61 -8.05
C ALA A 59 -1.36 15.03 -8.61
N LYS A 60 -0.61 15.94 -7.96
CA LYS A 60 -0.36 17.30 -8.47
C LYS A 60 0.28 17.27 -9.85
N LEU A 61 1.34 16.47 -10.01
CA LEU A 61 2.06 16.36 -11.28
C LEU A 61 1.18 15.78 -12.39
N GLN A 62 0.44 14.71 -12.11
CA GLN A 62 -0.32 14.00 -13.12
C GLN A 62 -1.61 14.72 -13.51
N PHE A 63 -2.34 15.25 -12.52
CA PHE A 63 -3.65 15.85 -12.72
C PHE A 63 -3.60 17.38 -12.86
N LYS A 64 -2.41 17.98 -12.76
CA LYS A 64 -2.18 19.44 -12.88
C LYS A 64 -3.00 20.23 -11.86
N LEU A 65 -2.98 19.75 -10.61
CA LEU A 65 -3.62 20.38 -9.45
C LEU A 65 -2.73 21.44 -8.81
#